data_AF-A0A7X7KD91-F1
#
_entry.id   AF-A0A7X7KD91-F1
#
_cell.length_a   1.000
_cell.length_b   1.000
_cell.length_c   1.000
_cell.angle_alpha   90.00
_cell.angle_beta   90.00
_cell.angle_gamma   90.00
#
_symmetry.space_group_name_H-M   'P 1'
#
loop_
_entity.id
_entity.type
_entity.pdbx_description
1 polymer ?
#
loop_
_entity_poly.entity_id
_entity_poly.type
_entity_poly.pdbx_seq_one_letter_code
_entity_poly.pdbx_strand_id
1 'polypeptide(L)'
;MAKRWRIHSYDSVRIETLRRAAGVPAVVAQLLICRGVSESAAKSFLDPKLSALYDPDLLPNCPAAAERICQAAADRRRITVYGDYDVDGISGTAVLYLCLKLLGADVGYYIPHRSDEGYGLNSEAVRSLAA
;
A
#
# COMPACT_ATOMS: atom_id res chain seq x y z
N MET A 1 -13.97 -10.76 -30.07
CA MET A 1 -14.83 -11.37 -29.03
C MET A 1 -15.97 -10.41 -28.70
N ALA A 2 -17.21 -10.90 -28.58
CA ALA A 2 -18.33 -10.06 -28.15
C ALA A 2 -18.22 -9.74 -26.64
N LYS A 3 -18.41 -8.47 -26.28
CA LYS A 3 -18.43 -8.05 -24.86
C LYS A 3 -19.72 -8.57 -24.21
N ARG A 4 -19.61 -9.22 -23.05
CA ARG A 4 -20.77 -9.72 -22.28
C ARG A 4 -21.13 -8.73 -21.19
N TRP A 5 -22.35 -8.19 -21.25
CA TRP A 5 -22.90 -7.36 -20.19
C TRP A 5 -23.24 -8.23 -18.97
N ARG A 6 -22.87 -7.75 -17.79
CA ARG A 6 -23.25 -8.33 -16.50
C ARG A 6 -24.03 -7.27 -15.74
N ILE A 7 -25.30 -7.55 -15.51
CA ILE A 7 -26.21 -6.65 -14.78
C ILE A 7 -26.37 -7.23 -13.39
N HIS A 8 -25.99 -6.46 -12.37
CA HIS A 8 -26.22 -6.83 -10.98
C HIS A 8 -27.71 -6.68 -10.63
N SER A 9 -28.20 -7.57 -9.76
CA SER A 9 -29.58 -7.53 -9.29
C SER A 9 -29.89 -6.24 -8.54
N TYR A 10 -31.09 -5.70 -8.74
CA TYR A 10 -31.63 -4.58 -8.00
C TYR A 10 -32.41 -5.09 -6.79
N ASP A 11 -31.93 -4.79 -5.59
CA ASP A 11 -32.60 -5.15 -4.32
C ASP A 11 -32.99 -3.88 -3.57
N SER A 12 -34.24 -3.46 -3.76
CA SER A 12 -34.75 -2.22 -3.16
C SER A 12 -34.62 -2.16 -1.64
N VAL A 13 -34.72 -3.29 -0.94
CA VAL A 13 -34.67 -3.36 0.52
C VAL A 13 -33.24 -3.13 1.00
N ARG A 14 -32.28 -3.83 0.38
CA ARG A 14 -30.85 -3.64 0.70
C ARG A 14 -30.37 -2.23 0.33
N ILE A 15 -30.80 -1.72 -0.82
CA ILE A 15 -30.49 -0.35 -1.24
C ILE A 15 -30.98 0.65 -0.20
N GLU A 16 -32.24 0.57 0.23
CA GLU A 16 -32.79 1.52 1.20
C GLU A 16 -32.10 1.40 2.56
N THR A 17 -31.74 0.18 2.97
CA THR A 17 -31.01 -0.06 4.23
C THR A 17 -29.64 0.60 4.19
N LEU A 18 -28.85 0.35 3.14
CA LEU A 18 -27.52 0.93 2.99
C LEU A 18 -27.58 2.45 2.79
N ARG A 19 -28.55 2.93 2.00
CA ARG A 19 -28.81 4.35 1.77
C ARG A 19 -28.98 5.10 3.09
N ARG A 20 -29.82 4.57 4.00
CA ARG A 20 -30.03 5.14 5.35
C ARG A 20 -28.80 5.01 6.23
N ALA A 21 -28.16 3.83 6.25
CA ALA A 21 -26.99 3.58 7.08
C ALA A 21 -25.82 4.53 6.77
N ALA A 22 -25.57 4.78 5.48
CA ALA A 22 -24.46 5.60 5.00
C ALA A 22 -24.82 7.06 4.70
N GLY A 23 -26.11 7.41 4.62
CA GLY A 23 -26.56 8.76 4.31
C GLY A 23 -26.30 9.20 2.86
N VAL A 24 -26.36 8.26 1.91
CA VAL A 24 -26.01 8.49 0.50
C VAL A 24 -27.23 8.41 -0.42
N PRO A 25 -27.16 8.81 -1.70
CA PRO A 25 -28.22 8.56 -2.68
C PRO A 25 -28.42 7.07 -3.00
N ALA A 26 -29.62 6.66 -3.43
CA ALA A 26 -29.94 5.27 -3.75
C ALA A 26 -29.03 4.64 -4.82
N VAL A 27 -28.62 5.44 -5.82
CA VAL A 27 -27.67 4.99 -6.85
C VAL A 27 -26.29 4.67 -6.27
N VAL A 28 -25.81 5.46 -5.31
CA VAL A 28 -24.54 5.21 -4.62
C VAL A 28 -24.67 3.96 -3.75
N ALA A 29 -25.80 3.80 -3.08
CA ALA A 29 -26.06 2.60 -2.28
C ALA A 29 -26.05 1.32 -3.13
N GLN A 30 -26.71 1.31 -4.29
CA GLN A 30 -26.66 0.21 -5.25
C GLN A 30 -25.22 -0.09 -5.70
N LEU A 31 -24.41 0.94 -5.98
CA LEU A 31 -23.02 0.78 -6.39
C LEU A 31 -22.12 0.18 -5.29
N LEU A 32 -22.39 0.51 -4.02
CA LEU A 32 -21.69 -0.05 -2.87
C LEU A 32 -22.05 -1.53 -2.66
N ILE A 33 -23.34 -1.87 -2.78
CA ILE A 33 -23.80 -3.28 -2.75
C ILE A 33 -23.14 -4.09 -3.87
N CYS A 34 -23.08 -3.53 -5.08
CA CYS A 34 -22.43 -4.21 -6.23
C CYS A 34 -20.92 -4.42 -6.01
N ARG A 35 -20.28 -3.61 -5.16
CA ARG A 35 -18.87 -3.75 -4.75
C ARG A 35 -18.68 -4.67 -3.54
N GLY A 36 -19.75 -5.24 -3.00
CA GLY A 36 -19.69 -6.10 -1.81
C GLY A 36 -19.49 -5.33 -0.49
N VAL A 37 -19.71 -4.01 -0.49
CA VAL A 37 -19.61 -3.19 0.72
C VAL A 37 -20.89 -3.37 1.54
N SER A 38 -20.74 -3.78 2.80
CA SER A 38 -21.85 -3.92 3.74
C SER A 38 -22.34 -2.58 4.27
N GLU A 39 -23.52 -2.56 4.86
CA GLU A 39 -24.12 -1.39 5.50
C GLU A 39 -23.23 -0.87 6.64
N SER A 40 -22.59 -1.77 7.40
CA SER A 40 -21.68 -1.43 8.49
C SER A 40 -20.35 -0.84 8.00
N ALA A 41 -19.85 -1.27 6.84
CA ALA A 41 -18.59 -0.80 6.26
C ALA A 41 -18.77 0.43 5.36
N ALA A 42 -20.00 0.78 4.96
CA ALA A 42 -20.24 1.81 3.95
C ALA A 42 -19.68 3.19 4.33
N LYS A 43 -19.79 3.60 5.59
CA LYS A 43 -19.25 4.90 6.05
C LYS A 43 -17.73 4.93 6.02
N SER A 44 -17.07 3.92 6.60
CA SER A 44 -15.60 3.85 6.64
C SER A 44 -14.99 3.65 5.24
N PHE A 45 -15.73 3.00 4.33
CA PHE A 45 -15.32 2.87 2.94
C PHE A 45 -15.34 4.21 2.19
N LEU A 46 -16.36 5.04 2.41
CA LEU A 46 -16.52 6.33 1.72
C LEU A 46 -15.67 7.45 2.33
N ASP A 47 -15.43 7.41 3.64
CA ASP A 47 -14.63 8.39 4.36
C ASP A 47 -13.56 7.67 5.21
N PRO A 48 -12.57 7.04 4.56
CA PRO A 48 -11.50 6.34 5.26
C PRO A 48 -10.65 7.33 6.05
N LYS A 49 -10.36 6.99 7.30
CA LYS A 49 -9.46 7.78 8.16
C LYS A 49 -8.12 7.08 8.28
N LEU A 50 -7.04 7.85 8.37
CA LEU A 50 -5.71 7.29 8.66
C LEU A 50 -5.69 6.54 10.00
N SER A 51 -6.51 6.96 10.97
CA SER A 51 -6.67 6.26 12.25
C SER A 51 -7.37 4.90 12.14
N ALA A 52 -7.91 4.55 10.97
CA ALA A 52 -8.54 3.27 10.69
C ALA A 52 -7.61 2.33 9.90
N LEU A 53 -6.35 2.72 9.67
CA LEU A 53 -5.33 1.81 9.16
C LEU A 53 -5.13 0.65 10.15
N TYR A 54 -4.81 -0.51 9.59
CA TYR A 54 -4.43 -1.66 10.41
C TYR A 54 -3.17 -1.34 11.20
N ASP A 55 -3.08 -1.94 12.40
CA ASP A 55 -1.86 -1.92 13.18
C ASP A 55 -0.71 -2.55 12.36
N PRO A 56 0.41 -1.83 12.11
CA PRO A 56 1.56 -2.35 11.39
C PRO A 56 2.10 -3.66 11.99
N ASP A 57 1.91 -3.91 13.28
CA ASP A 57 2.37 -5.12 13.97
C ASP A 57 1.63 -6.38 13.48
N LEU A 58 0.48 -6.22 12.82
CA LEU A 58 -0.23 -7.31 12.16
C LEU A 58 0.49 -7.80 10.89
N LEU A 59 1.39 -7.00 10.32
CA LEU A 59 2.20 -7.42 9.19
C LEU A 59 3.34 -8.32 9.68
N PRO A 60 3.43 -9.58 9.21
CA PRO A 60 4.43 -10.52 9.71
C PRO A 60 5.85 -9.95 9.63
N ASN A 61 6.58 -10.04 10.75
CA ASN A 61 7.96 -9.55 10.90
C ASN A 61 8.16 -8.03 10.76
N CYS A 62 7.09 -7.23 10.64
CA CYS A 62 7.23 -5.77 10.56
C CYS A 62 7.89 -5.16 11.81
N PRO A 63 7.53 -5.55 13.06
CA PRO A 63 8.19 -5.02 14.25
C PRO A 63 9.70 -5.33 14.27
N ALA A 64 10.07 -6.58 13.94
CA ALA A 64 11.46 -7.01 13.92
C ALA A 64 12.29 -6.31 12.82
N ALA A 65 11.67 -6.06 11.65
CA ALA A 65 12.30 -5.30 10.58
C ALA A 65 12.53 -3.84 10.98
N ALA A 66 11.52 -3.20 11.60
CA ALA A 66 11.62 -1.83 12.10
C ALA A 66 12.74 -1.71 13.16
N GLU A 67 12.78 -2.61 14.14
CA GLU A 67 13.83 -2.65 15.16
C GLU A 67 15.23 -2.76 14.54
N ARG A 68 15.41 -3.68 13.57
CA ARG A 68 16.70 -3.85 12.87
C ARG A 68 17.13 -2.59 12.12
N ILE A 69 16.20 -1.92 11.45
CA ILE A 69 16.47 -0.70 10.69
C ILE A 69 16.82 0.45 11.65
N CYS A 70 16.06 0.62 12.75
CA CYS A 70 16.33 1.61 13.78
C CYS A 70 17.70 1.39 14.44
N GLN A 71 18.05 0.15 14.75
CA GLN A 71 19.37 -0.19 15.30
C GLN A 71 20.48 0.14 14.29
N ALA A 72 20.32 -0.20 13.01
CA ALA A 72 21.29 0.14 11.98
C ALA A 72 21.49 1.66 11.83
N ALA A 73 20.41 2.44 11.93
CA ALA A 73 20.47 3.89 11.92
C ALA A 73 21.21 4.45 13.15
N ALA A 74 20.89 3.95 14.34
CA ALA A 74 21.56 4.34 15.59
C ALA A 74 23.06 4.03 15.57
N ASP A 75 23.43 2.87 15.03
CA ASP A 75 24.82 2.42 14.88
C ASP A 75 25.55 3.10 13.70
N ARG A 76 24.89 4.05 13.00
CA ARG A 76 25.41 4.73 11.80
C ARG A 76 25.91 3.77 10.72
N ARG A 77 25.26 2.62 10.59
CA ARG A 77 25.51 1.70 9.49
C ARG A 77 24.92 2.28 8.21
N ARG A 78 25.60 2.07 7.08
CA ARG A 78 25.04 2.39 5.77
C ARG A 78 23.80 1.54 5.52
N ILE A 79 22.72 2.20 5.12
CA ILE A 79 21.46 1.57 4.72
C ILE A 79 21.23 1.90 3.25
N THR A 80 20.91 0.89 2.43
CA THR A 80 20.49 1.11 1.05
C THR A 80 19.07 0.63 0.88
N VAL A 81 18.18 1.51 0.44
CA VAL A 81 16.82 1.13 0.04
C VAL A 81 16.87 0.61 -1.40
N TYR A 82 16.73 -0.70 -1.57
CA TYR A 82 16.60 -1.32 -2.89
C TYR A 82 15.14 -1.26 -3.32
N GLY A 83 14.84 -0.42 -4.30
CA GLY A 83 13.50 -0.19 -4.80
C GLY A 83 13.17 -0.98 -6.05
N ASP A 84 12.00 -0.67 -6.61
CA ASP A 84 11.56 -1.12 -7.93
C ASP A 84 11.29 0.08 -8.84
N TYR A 85 11.31 -0.15 -10.15
CA TYR A 85 11.24 0.91 -11.17
C TYR A 85 9.82 1.41 -11.47
N ASP A 86 8.78 0.75 -10.95
CA ASP A 86 7.41 1.21 -11.14
C ASP A 86 7.03 2.34 -10.16
N VAL A 87 5.83 2.91 -10.34
CA VAL A 87 5.40 4.06 -9.53
C VAL A 87 5.29 3.70 -8.05
N ASP A 88 4.88 2.48 -7.70
CA ASP A 88 4.76 2.05 -6.31
C ASP A 88 6.15 1.86 -5.69
N GLY A 89 7.05 1.18 -6.41
CA GLY A 89 8.44 0.97 -6.02
C GLY A 89 9.23 2.26 -5.81
N ILE A 90 9.10 3.22 -6.73
CA ILE A 90 9.76 4.53 -6.62
C ILE A 90 9.17 5.33 -5.45
N SER A 91 7.84 5.33 -5.29
CA SER A 91 7.18 6.06 -4.20
C SER A 91 7.54 5.50 -2.83
N GLY A 92 7.50 4.17 -2.67
CA GLY A 92 7.91 3.49 -1.45
C GLY A 92 9.38 3.74 -1.11
N THR A 93 10.25 3.71 -2.13
CA THR A 93 11.68 4.02 -1.95
C THR A 93 11.89 5.45 -1.47
N ALA A 94 11.18 6.41 -2.06
CA ALA A 94 11.25 7.81 -1.66
C ALA A 94 10.76 8.01 -0.21
N VAL A 95 9.65 7.38 0.19
CA VAL A 95 9.13 7.43 1.56
C VAL A 95 10.17 6.90 2.55
N LEU A 96 10.72 5.71 2.31
CA LEU A 96 11.72 5.10 3.20
C LEU A 96 13.01 5.94 3.27
N TYR A 97 13.51 6.41 2.12
CA TYR A 97 14.70 7.25 2.05
C TYR A 97 14.52 8.54 2.86
N LEU A 98 13.40 9.25 2.68
CA LEU A 98 13.12 10.49 3.39
C LEU A 98 12.95 10.26 4.88
N CYS A 99 12.21 9.22 5.30
CA CYS A 99 12.07 8.86 6.70
C CYS A 99 13.42 8.55 7.36
N LEU A 100 14.28 7.75 6.71
CA LEU A 100 15.60 7.42 7.23
C LEU A 100 16.55 8.62 7.25
N LYS A 101 16.47 9.52 6.26
CA LYS A 101 17.20 10.80 6.29
C LYS A 101 16.76 11.68 7.46
N LEU A 102 15.47 11.77 7.73
CA LEU A 102 14.93 12.51 8.88
C LEU A 102 15.41 11.94 10.22
N LEU A 103 15.63 10.63 10.29
CA LEU A 103 16.22 9.94 11.45
C LEU A 103 17.76 10.09 11.54
N GLY A 104 18.40 10.77 10.58
CA GLY A 104 19.84 11.00 10.58
C GLY A 104 20.67 9.79 10.11
N ALA A 105 20.06 8.80 9.45
CA ALA A 105 20.77 7.62 8.96
C ALA A 105 21.68 7.92 7.75
N ASP A 106 22.77 7.17 7.61
CA ASP A 106 23.53 7.09 6.36
C ASP A 106 22.77 6.23 5.34
N VAL A 107 21.79 6.84 4.68
CA VAL A 107 20.93 6.15 3.71
C VAL A 107 21.22 6.56 2.26
N GLY A 108 21.28 5.54 1.40
CA GLY A 108 21.23 5.64 -0.06
C GLY A 108 20.05 4.83 -0.63
N TYR A 109 19.91 4.82 -1.96
CA TYR A 109 18.90 4.02 -2.65
C TYR A 109 19.47 3.42 -3.94
N TYR A 110 18.83 2.37 -4.42
CA TYR A 110 19.12 1.73 -5.70
C TYR A 110 17.80 1.39 -6.39
N ILE A 111 17.63 1.81 -7.64
CA ILE A 111 16.48 1.43 -8.48
C ILE A 111 17.03 0.66 -9.68
N PRO A 112 16.67 -0.62 -9.88
CA PRO A 112 17.17 -1.40 -10.99
C PRO A 112 16.65 -0.87 -12.33
N HIS A 113 17.47 -0.96 -13.38
CA HIS A 113 17.02 -0.63 -14.72
C HIS A 113 16.16 -1.76 -15.30
N ARG A 114 14.89 -1.46 -15.60
CA ARG A 114 13.89 -2.45 -16.06
C ARG A 114 14.37 -3.31 -17.23
N SER A 115 14.97 -2.69 -18.24
CA SER A 115 15.35 -3.37 -19.48
C SER A 115 16.61 -4.21 -19.33
N ASP A 116 17.56 -3.74 -18.53
CA ASP A 116 18.91 -4.32 -18.48
C ASP A 116 19.06 -5.30 -17.31
N GLU A 117 18.42 -5.01 -16.18
CA GLU A 117 18.53 -5.80 -14.95
C GLU A 117 17.28 -6.62 -14.64
N GLY A 118 16.14 -6.25 -15.22
CA GLY A 118 14.86 -6.90 -14.97
C GLY A 118 14.19 -6.46 -13.67
N TYR A 119 13.39 -7.36 -13.08
CA TYR A 119 12.58 -7.09 -11.88
C TYR A 119 13.17 -7.75 -10.63
N GLY A 120 13.21 -6.99 -9.53
CA GLY A 120 13.61 -7.47 -8.21
C GLY A 120 15.12 -7.48 -7.97
N LEU A 121 15.50 -8.10 -6.84
CA LEU A 121 16.89 -8.18 -6.39
C LEU A 121 17.74 -9.01 -7.36
N ASN A 122 18.83 -8.41 -7.85
CA ASN A 122 19.82 -9.13 -8.63
C ASN A 122 21.18 -9.18 -7.91
N SER A 123 21.92 -10.26 -8.15
CA SER A 123 23.15 -10.55 -7.41
C SER A 123 24.30 -9.59 -7.73
N GLU A 124 24.30 -9.00 -8.93
CA GLU A 124 25.33 -8.05 -9.37
C GLU A 124 25.18 -6.72 -8.65
N ALA A 125 23.97 -6.16 -8.62
CA ALA A 125 23.64 -4.98 -7.85
C ALA A 125 23.94 -5.17 -6.37
N VAL A 126 23.58 -6.32 -5.77
CA VAL A 126 23.90 -6.60 -4.36
C VAL A 126 25.41 -6.61 -4.12
N ARG A 127 26.20 -7.23 -5.01
CA ARG A 127 27.67 -7.20 -4.91
C ARG A 127 28.22 -5.78 -5.04
N SER A 128 27.69 -4.98 -5.96
CA SER A 128 28.10 -3.58 -6.14
C SER A 128 27.75 -2.71 -4.94
N LEU A 129 26.63 -2.98 -4.26
CA LEU A 129 26.17 -2.22 -3.09
C LEU A 129 26.88 -2.66 -1.79
N ALA A 130 27.45 -3.87 -1.76
CA ALA A 130 28.19 -4.40 -0.62
C ALA A 130 29.67 -4.00 -0.59
N ALA A 131 30.20 -3.50 -1.73
CA ALA A 131 31.56 -3.00 -1.86
C ALA A 131 31.75 -1.63 -1.18
#